data_AF-A0A7Y0SIC7-F1
#
_entry.id   AF-A0A7Y0SIC7-F1
#
_cell.length_a   1.000
_cell.length_b   1.000
_cell.length_c   1.000
_cell.angle_alpha   90.00
_cell.angle_beta   90.00
_cell.angle_gamma   90.00
#
_symmetry.space_group_name_H-M   'P 1'
#
loop_
_entity.id
_entity.type
_entity.pdbx_description
1 polymer ?
#
loop_
_entity_poly.entity_id
_entity_poly.type
_entity_poly.pdbx_seq_one_letter_code
_entity_poly.pdbx_strand_id
1 'polypeptide(L)'
;ARLSAGEQNKIFQPHAGRRIVLATNVAETSLTVPGIKYVIDPGTARISRYSYRTKVQRLPIEPISQASANQRKGRCGRVEEG
;
A
#
# COMPACT_ATOMS: atom_id res chain seq x y z
N ALA A 1 11.04 -1.32 9.03
CA ALA A 1 10.71 -0.79 10.37
C ALA A 1 9.20 -0.55 10.45
N ARG A 2 8.56 -0.87 11.58
CA ARG A 2 7.15 -0.55 11.81
C ARG A 2 7.07 0.88 12.35
N LEU A 3 6.30 1.75 11.71
CA LEU A 3 6.08 3.12 12.19
C LEU A 3 5.37 3.09 13.55
N SER A 4 5.72 4.01 14.43
CA SER A 4 4.98 4.23 15.69
C SER A 4 3.53 4.63 15.40
N ALA A 5 2.63 4.44 16.38
CA ALA A 5 1.23 4.87 16.23
C ALA A 5 1.11 6.38 15.97
N GLY A 6 1.97 7.19 16.60
CA GLY A 6 2.03 8.63 16.37
C GLY A 6 2.41 9.00 14.93
N GLU A 7 3.38 8.29 14.35
CA GLU A 7 3.77 8.50 12.94
C GLU A 7 2.70 8.03 11.96
N GLN A 8 2.00 6.94 12.26
CA GLN A 8 0.86 6.51 11.46
C GLN A 8 -0.27 7.55 11.51
N ASN A 9 -0.54 8.15 12.68
CA ASN A 9 -1.59 9.17 12.82
C ASN A 9 -1.31 10.48 12.07
N LYS A 10 -0.05 10.80 11.76
CA LYS A 10 0.29 11.97 10.92
C LYS A 10 -0.38 11.93 9.54
N ILE A 11 -0.72 10.74 9.07
CA ILE A 11 -1.40 10.53 7.79
C ILE A 11 -2.86 11.04 7.78
N PHE A 12 -3.44 11.35 8.94
CA PHE A 12 -4.81 11.85 9.05
C PHE A 12 -4.89 13.35 9.33
N GLN A 13 -3.76 13.99 9.65
CA GLN A 13 -3.71 15.43 9.86
C GLN A 13 -3.80 16.18 8.52
N PRO A 14 -4.35 17.40 8.48
CA PRO A 14 -4.29 18.26 7.30
C PRO A 14 -2.84 18.66 7.00
N HIS A 15 -2.49 18.76 5.72
CA HIS A 15 -1.16 19.17 5.25
C HIS A 15 -1.30 20.33 4.26
N ALA A 16 -0.36 21.26 4.28
CA ALA A 16 -0.28 22.33 3.28
C ALA A 16 0.50 21.84 2.05
N GLY A 17 0.02 22.16 0.84
CA GLY A 17 0.69 21.82 -0.42
C GLY A 17 0.50 20.37 -0.88
N ARG A 18 1.35 19.93 -1.81
CA ARG A 18 1.26 18.59 -2.41
C ARG A 18 1.74 17.53 -1.42
N ARG A 19 0.87 16.57 -1.15
CA ARG A 19 1.12 15.49 -0.21
C ARG A 19 1.48 14.20 -0.95
N ILE A 20 2.57 13.55 -0.54
CA ILE A 20 3.01 12.26 -1.07
C ILE A 20 3.07 11.27 0.08
N VAL A 21 2.39 10.13 -0.08
CA VAL A 21 2.41 9.02 0.88
C VAL A 21 3.12 7.85 0.25
N LEU A 22 4.24 7.45 0.85
CA LEU A 22 4.94 6.22 0.48
C LEU A 22 4.48 5.09 1.40
N ALA A 23 3.85 4.08 0.83
CA ALA A 23 3.33 2.94 1.58
C ALA A 23 3.75 1.62 0.93
N THR A 24 3.89 0.60 1.76
CA THR A 24 3.96 -0.78 1.30
C THR A 24 2.53 -1.32 1.12
N ASN A 25 2.41 -2.59 0.79
CA ASN A 25 1.18 -3.38 0.73
C ASN A 25 0.25 -3.27 1.97
N VAL A 26 0.66 -2.58 3.04
CA VAL A 26 -0.20 -2.15 4.15
C VAL A 26 -1.33 -1.21 3.70
N ALA A 27 -1.11 -0.38 2.67
CA ALA A 27 -2.15 0.50 2.12
C ALA A 27 -3.21 -0.25 1.29
N GLU A 28 -3.04 -1.55 1.05
CA GLU A 28 -3.91 -2.36 0.19
C GLU A 28 -5.27 -2.64 0.83
N THR A 29 -5.33 -2.79 2.16
CA THR A 29 -6.52 -3.33 2.83
C THR A 29 -7.06 -2.47 3.98
N SER A 30 -6.24 -1.82 4.80
CA SER A 30 -6.69 -1.35 6.13
C SER A 30 -6.70 0.16 6.40
N LEU A 31 -6.24 1.01 5.47
CA LEU A 31 -6.15 2.45 5.73
C LEU A 31 -6.71 3.29 4.57
N THR A 32 -7.86 3.93 4.79
CA THR A 32 -8.36 4.97 3.88
C THR A 32 -7.72 6.29 4.29
N VAL A 33 -6.82 6.81 3.46
CA VAL A 33 -6.22 8.13 3.67
C VAL A 33 -7.09 9.15 2.91
N PRO A 34 -7.70 10.13 3.59
CA PRO A 34 -8.47 11.17 2.92
C PRO A 34 -7.61 11.98 1.94
N GLY A 35 -8.20 12.39 0.81
CA GLY A 35 -7.56 13.30 -0.14
C GLY A 35 -6.52 12.67 -1.08
N ILE A 36 -6.46 11.34 -1.19
CA ILE A 36 -5.61 10.69 -2.20
C ILE A 36 -6.30 10.73 -3.56
N LYS A 37 -5.78 11.57 -4.46
CA LYS A 37 -6.27 11.72 -5.83
C LYS A 37 -5.64 10.73 -6.82
N TYR A 38 -4.38 10.38 -6.61
CA TYR A 38 -3.62 9.52 -7.52
C TYR A 38 -2.95 8.39 -6.77
N VAL A 39 -2.91 7.21 -7.40
CA VAL A 39 -2.16 6.04 -6.95
C VAL A 39 -1.14 5.68 -8.02
N ILE A 40 0.11 5.52 -7.62
CA ILE A 40 1.18 5.00 -8.46
C ILE A 40 1.56 3.63 -7.89
N ASP A 41 1.36 2.57 -8.69
CA ASP A 41 1.66 1.20 -8.30
C ASP A 41 2.69 0.58 -9.27
N PRO A 42 3.88 0.18 -8.80
CA PRO A 42 4.86 -0.50 -9.65
C PRO A 42 4.45 -1.94 -10.03
N GLY A 43 3.35 -2.47 -9.48
CA GLY A 43 2.82 -3.79 -9.85
C GLY A 43 3.58 -4.97 -9.23
N THR A 44 4.45 -4.72 -8.26
CA THR A 44 5.19 -5.77 -7.52
C THR A 44 5.03 -5.63 -6.01
N ALA A 45 5.17 -6.73 -5.29
CA ALA A 45 5.15 -6.76 -3.84
C ALA A 45 6.04 -7.87 -3.27
N ARG A 46 6.41 -7.77 -2.00
CA ARG A 46 7.01 -8.90 -1.27
C ARG A 46 5.90 -9.83 -0.81
N ILE A 47 5.87 -11.06 -1.34
CA ILE A 47 4.86 -12.07 -1.03
C ILE A 47 5.52 -13.18 -0.23
N SER A 48 4.90 -13.57 0.90
CA SER A 48 5.40 -14.68 1.72
C SER A 48 5.22 -16.00 0.98
N ARG A 49 6.33 -16.70 0.70
CA ARG A 49 6.35 -18.01 0.03
C ARG A 49 7.06 -19.04 0.89
N TYR A 50 6.43 -20.21 1.04
CA TYR A 50 7.06 -21.36 1.67
C TYR A 50 7.80 -22.20 0.62
N SER A 51 9.08 -22.47 0.86
CA SER A 51 9.88 -23.37 0.04
C SER A 51 9.86 -24.78 0.63
N TYR A 52 9.13 -25.71 0.01
CA TYR A 52 9.08 -27.11 0.47
C TYR A 52 10.45 -27.80 0.40
N ARG A 53 11.28 -27.46 -0.60
CA ARG A 53 12.61 -28.05 -0.79
C ARG A 53 13.59 -27.68 0.31
N THR A 54 13.59 -26.42 0.74
CA THR A 54 14.52 -25.93 1.77
C THR A 54 13.88 -25.80 3.14
N LYS A 55 12.57 -26.03 3.26
CA LYS A 55 11.76 -25.86 4.49
C LYS A 55 11.89 -24.46 5.11
N VAL A 56 12.06 -23.44 4.27
CA VAL A 56 12.28 -22.05 4.72
C VAL A 56 11.22 -21.13 4.13
N GLN A 57 10.77 -20.16 4.93
CA GLN A 57 9.92 -19.05 4.50
C GLN A 57 10.75 -17.95 3.84
N ARG A 58 10.32 -17.51 2.67
CA ARG A 58 10.99 -16.45 1.89
C ARG A 58 10.03 -15.31 1.61
N LEU A 59 10.58 -14.13 1.35
CA LEU A 59 9.86 -12.91 0.97
C LEU A 59 10.39 -12.35 -0.36
N PRO A 60 10.30 -13.13 -1.47
CA PRO A 60 10.68 -12.64 -2.79
C PRO A 60 9.80 -11.45 -3.23
N ILE A 61 10.36 -10.62 -4.12
CA ILE A 61 9.59 -9.62 -4.87
C ILE A 61 8.97 -10.32 -6.07
N GLU A 62 7.65 -10.25 -6.19
CA GLU A 62 6.88 -10.88 -7.26
C GLU A 62 5.83 -9.91 -7.83
N PRO A 63 5.36 -10.11 -9.07
CA PRO A 63 4.19 -9.40 -9.59
C PRO A 63 2.96 -9.61 -8.71
N ILE A 64 2.15 -8.56 -8.54
CA ILE A 64 0.87 -8.66 -7.84
C ILE A 64 -0.21 -9.26 -8.75
N SER A 65 -1.24 -9.83 -8.15
CA SER A 65 -2.40 -10.31 -8.92
C SER A 65 -3.19 -9.14 -9.53
N GLN A 66 -3.93 -9.41 -10.60
CA GLN A 66 -4.86 -8.43 -11.17
C GLN A 66 -5.88 -7.92 -10.13
N ALA A 67 -6.35 -8.81 -9.25
CA ALA A 67 -7.25 -8.45 -8.17
C ALA A 67 -6.61 -7.46 -7.18
N SER A 68 -5.34 -7.67 -6.81
CA SER A 68 -4.56 -6.76 -5.95
C SER A 68 -4.37 -5.40 -6.63
N ALA A 69 -4.00 -5.38 -7.91
CA ALA A 69 -3.87 -4.16 -8.69
C ALA A 69 -5.20 -3.37 -8.74
N ASN A 70 -6.32 -4.06 -8.97
CA ASN A 70 -7.66 -3.44 -9.01
C ASN A 70 -8.04 -2.85 -7.64
N GLN A 71 -7.74 -3.54 -6.54
CA GLN A 71 -7.98 -3.02 -5.19
C GLN A 71 -7.16 -1.76 -4.90
N ARG A 72 -5.89 -1.72 -5.33
CA ARG A 72 -5.01 -0.55 -5.17
C ARG A 72 -5.48 0.63 -6.01
N LYS A 73 -5.88 0.39 -7.26
CA LYS A 73 -6.51 1.41 -8.12
C LYS A 73 -7.74 2.02 -7.46
N GLY A 74 -8.59 1.21 -6.82
CA GLY A 74 -9.81 1.66 -6.14
C GLY A 74 -9.58 2.43 -4.83
N ARG A 75 -8.35 2.82 -4.47
CA ARG A 75 -8.03 3.62 -3.28
C ARG A 75 -8.00 5.13 -3.54
N CYS A 76 -7.81 5.57 -4.78
CA CYS A 76 -8.16 6.92 -5.21
C CYS A 76 -9.61 6.96 -5.71
N GLY A 77 -10.23 8.14 -5.73
CA GLY A 77 -11.55 8.34 -6.34
C GLY A 77 -12.78 8.16 -5.43
N ARG A 78 -12.60 7.94 -4.11
CA ARG A 78 -13.74 7.84 -3.17
C ARG A 78 -14.32 9.18 -2.72
N VAL A 79 -13.58 10.28 -2.88
CA VAL A 79 -13.96 11.60 -2.34
C VAL A 79 -14.19 12.62 -3.45
N GLU A 80 -13.54 12.46 -4.61
CA GLU A 80 -13.75 13.27 -5.83
C GLU A 80 -13.40 12.41 -7.06
N GLU A 81 -13.97 12.71 -8.23
CA GLU A 81 -13.56 12.11 -9.50
C GLU A 81 -12.05 12.35 -9.73
N GLY A 82 -11.32 11.27 -10.02
CA GLY A 82 -9.86 11.26 -10.18
C GLY A 82 -9.44 11.36 -11.64
#